data_AF-A0A259M3N7-F1
#
_entry.id   AF-A0A259M3N7-F1
#
_cell.length_a   1.000
_cell.length_b   1.000
_cell.length_c   1.000
_cell.angle_alpha   90.00
_cell.angle_beta   90.00
_cell.angle_gamma   90.00
#
_symmetry.space_group_name_H-M   'P 1'
#
loop_
_entity.id
_entity.type
_entity.pdbx_description
1 polymer ?
#
loop_
_entity_poly.entity_id
_entity_poly.type
_entity_poly.pdbx_seq_one_letter_code
_entity_poly.pdbx_strand_id
1 'polypeptide(L)'
;MLQFLRTAMLVAGCSLASLPALSQEIVPAGTKAILTVEYEYVSAGERKDKYDTNTWSINRMATVTATLKAESPMTLPALHKMEQAQVADLENKQAAATRAAGAMQPMMNDVMALMAKCGEDEACLEREVAAYGMGNSEEINKKRKQVAPDFAAVAQQGPNRYQMWSATGRQTGFYEIAEKFKYVDADPICVERPGQRCTTTVERTGKGQIPLPPDMKPTDKRVAGASMLEVDSLGKTMILQLPVPMMVLAFDEQIISDDPETKNGTEKKQIGFPDYKDVTKPITVPLTGSLIGKSGREIVQIKGASNNTRTLDPTAGEDGELVIRWSFKAG
;
A
#
# COMPACT_ATOMS: atom_id res chain seq x y z
N MET A 1 48.04 -56.40 -4.68
CA MET A 1 48.37 -55.01 -5.05
C MET A 1 48.26 -54.14 -3.80
N LEU A 2 49.33 -53.39 -3.58
CA LEU A 2 49.70 -52.38 -2.57
C LEU A 2 48.75 -51.96 -1.42
N GLN A 3 49.40 -51.88 -0.25
CA GLN A 3 49.10 -51.11 0.96
C GLN A 3 48.96 -49.60 0.69
N PHE A 4 48.21 -48.88 1.55
CA PHE A 4 48.58 -47.66 2.31
C PHE A 4 47.33 -47.22 3.12
N LEU A 5 47.24 -47.47 4.43
CA LEU A 5 47.65 -46.64 5.57
C LEU A 5 47.05 -45.21 5.64
N ARG A 6 46.18 -45.03 6.65
CA ARG A 6 45.98 -43.88 7.57
C ARG A 6 45.92 -42.46 6.99
N THR A 7 44.84 -41.73 7.33
CA THR A 7 44.89 -40.58 8.26
C THR A 7 43.47 -40.26 8.74
N ALA A 8 43.23 -40.42 10.04
CA ALA A 8 42.08 -39.85 10.72
C ALA A 8 42.34 -38.36 10.96
N MET A 9 41.41 -37.49 10.59
CA MET A 9 41.38 -36.12 11.06
C MET A 9 39.99 -35.83 11.62
N LEU A 10 39.94 -35.83 12.95
CA LEU A 10 38.81 -35.50 13.80
C LEU A 10 39.14 -34.10 14.32
N VAL A 11 38.53 -33.05 13.78
CA VAL A 11 38.62 -31.70 14.35
C VAL A 11 37.26 -31.02 14.30
N ALA A 12 36.71 -30.93 15.51
CA ALA A 12 35.91 -29.85 16.08
C ALA A 12 34.69 -29.37 15.29
N GLY A 13 33.53 -29.76 15.81
CA GLY A 13 32.27 -29.09 15.53
C GLY A 13 32.32 -27.62 15.92
N CYS A 14 32.06 -26.76 14.95
CA CYS A 14 31.19 -25.62 15.15
C CYS A 14 29.85 -26.03 14.54
N SER A 15 29.06 -26.78 15.32
CA SER A 15 27.62 -26.73 15.18
C SER A 15 27.25 -25.27 15.42
N LEU A 16 27.17 -24.47 14.35
CA LEU A 16 26.37 -23.27 14.36
C LEU A 16 24.98 -23.79 14.72
N ALA A 17 24.66 -23.72 16.01
CA ALA A 17 23.31 -23.78 16.48
C ALA A 17 22.61 -22.73 15.62
N SER A 18 21.83 -23.21 14.66
CA SER A 18 20.72 -22.47 14.10
C SER A 18 19.84 -22.18 15.30
N LEU A 19 20.17 -21.09 16.00
CA LEU A 19 19.23 -20.39 16.84
C LEU A 19 17.99 -20.31 15.96
N PRO A 20 16.84 -20.87 16.39
CA PRO A 20 15.62 -20.55 15.70
C PRO A 20 15.60 -19.03 15.69
N ALA A 21 15.67 -18.44 14.49
CA ALA A 21 15.37 -17.05 14.33
C ALA A 21 13.95 -16.95 14.88
N LEU A 22 13.84 -16.58 16.16
CA LEU A 22 12.59 -16.20 16.77
C LEU A 22 12.05 -15.19 15.79
N SER A 23 10.97 -15.58 15.13
CA SER A 23 10.33 -14.76 14.13
C SER A 23 9.81 -13.52 14.86
N GLN A 24 10.66 -12.51 14.97
CA GLN A 24 10.23 -11.22 15.46
C GLN A 24 9.45 -10.61 14.31
N GLU A 25 8.13 -10.60 14.48
CA GLU A 25 7.20 -9.98 13.55
C GLU A 25 7.44 -8.47 13.46
N ILE A 26 7.88 -7.88 14.57
CA ILE A 26 8.46 -6.54 14.64
C ILE A 26 9.97 -6.63 14.44
N VAL A 27 10.51 -5.81 13.54
CA VAL A 27 11.95 -5.73 13.26
C VAL A 27 12.56 -4.45 13.81
N PRO A 28 13.91 -4.32 13.87
CA PRO A 28 14.54 -3.05 14.22
C PRO A 28 14.07 -1.88 13.32
N ALA A 29 13.83 -0.72 13.93
CA ALA A 29 13.48 0.49 13.17
C ALA A 29 14.60 0.83 12.17
N GLY A 30 14.20 1.23 10.96
CA GLY A 30 15.12 1.51 9.86
C GLY A 30 15.47 0.32 8.98
N THR A 31 15.07 -0.91 9.34
CA THR A 31 15.18 -2.07 8.45
C THR A 31 14.46 -1.79 7.13
N LYS A 32 15.11 -2.12 6.01
CA LYS A 32 14.57 -1.94 4.66
C LYS A 32 14.10 -3.25 4.08
N ALA A 33 13.05 -3.18 3.28
CA ALA A 33 12.50 -4.30 2.55
C ALA A 33 11.96 -3.85 1.19
N ILE A 34 11.88 -4.80 0.27
CA ILE A 34 11.35 -4.60 -1.07
C ILE A 34 10.02 -5.33 -1.14
N LEU A 35 8.97 -4.58 -1.45
CA LEU A 35 7.66 -5.10 -1.83
C LEU A 35 7.58 -5.12 -3.36
N THR A 36 7.49 -6.32 -3.93
CA THR A 36 7.25 -6.51 -5.37
C THR A 36 5.86 -7.07 -5.58
N VAL A 37 5.11 -6.48 -6.51
CA VAL A 37 3.77 -6.90 -6.90
C VAL A 37 3.71 -7.09 -8.40
N GLU A 38 3.24 -8.24 -8.83
CA GLU A 38 2.92 -8.55 -10.21
C GLU A 38 1.40 -8.58 -10.37
N TYR A 39 0.93 -7.75 -11.28
CA TYR A 39 -0.45 -7.73 -11.74
C TYR A 39 -0.50 -8.38 -13.11
N GLU A 40 -1.37 -9.34 -13.29
CA GLU A 40 -1.61 -10.01 -14.55
C GLU A 40 -3.12 -10.00 -14.80
N TYR A 41 -3.55 -9.16 -15.73
CA TYR A 41 -4.93 -9.11 -16.19
C TYR A 41 -5.08 -9.95 -17.44
N VAL A 42 -5.92 -10.97 -17.36
CA VAL A 42 -6.22 -11.88 -18.48
C VAL A 42 -7.71 -11.85 -18.77
N SER A 43 -8.07 -11.67 -20.02
CA SER A 43 -9.44 -11.84 -20.51
C SER A 43 -9.39 -12.50 -21.87
N ALA A 44 -10.17 -13.54 -22.08
CA ALA A 44 -10.31 -14.17 -23.39
C ALA A 44 -11.75 -14.63 -23.56
N GLY A 45 -12.28 -14.46 -24.77
CA GLY A 45 -13.64 -14.85 -25.04
C GLY A 45 -14.07 -14.64 -26.48
N GLU A 46 -15.30 -15.06 -26.73
CA GLU A 46 -15.99 -14.91 -28.01
C GLU A 46 -17.41 -14.42 -27.74
N ARG A 47 -17.85 -13.44 -28.53
CA ARG A 47 -19.23 -13.02 -28.63
C ARG A 47 -19.66 -13.15 -30.08
N LYS A 48 -20.74 -13.87 -30.31
CA LYS A 48 -21.26 -14.13 -31.65
C LYS A 48 -22.77 -13.93 -31.67
N ASP A 49 -23.26 -13.29 -32.71
CA ASP A 49 -24.68 -13.31 -33.05
C ASP A 49 -24.90 -13.88 -34.47
N LYS A 50 -26.08 -13.63 -35.05
CA LYS A 50 -26.43 -14.15 -36.38
C LYS A 50 -25.50 -13.63 -37.47
N TYR A 51 -25.02 -12.40 -37.34
CA TYR A 51 -24.29 -11.67 -38.36
C TYR A 51 -22.82 -11.53 -37.98
N ASP A 52 -22.54 -11.24 -36.72
CA ASP A 52 -21.24 -10.75 -36.31
C ASP A 52 -20.54 -11.72 -35.35
N THR A 53 -19.21 -11.66 -35.34
CA THR A 53 -18.38 -12.39 -34.37
C THR A 53 -17.24 -11.51 -33.90
N ASN A 54 -17.08 -11.41 -32.58
CA ASN A 54 -15.98 -10.76 -31.91
C ASN A 54 -15.26 -11.79 -31.04
N THR A 55 -13.97 -12.00 -31.28
CA THR A 55 -13.10 -12.82 -30.44
C THR A 55 -11.98 -11.96 -29.89
N TRP A 56 -11.67 -12.11 -28.61
CA TRP A 56 -10.59 -11.37 -27.97
C TRP A 56 -9.69 -12.26 -27.12
N SER A 57 -8.44 -11.83 -26.98
CA SER A 57 -7.44 -12.34 -26.06
C SER A 57 -6.64 -11.17 -25.56
N ILE A 58 -6.70 -10.91 -24.25
CA ILE A 58 -6.07 -9.80 -23.56
C ILE A 58 -5.14 -10.38 -22.51
N ASN A 59 -3.89 -9.93 -22.55
CA ASN A 59 -2.95 -10.10 -21.47
C ASN A 59 -2.28 -8.75 -21.19
N ARG A 60 -2.46 -8.22 -19.98
CA ARG A 60 -1.73 -7.06 -19.48
C ARG A 60 -0.97 -7.47 -18.22
N MET A 61 0.34 -7.31 -18.24
CA MET A 61 1.20 -7.55 -17.10
C MET A 61 1.81 -6.24 -16.61
N ALA A 62 1.89 -6.07 -15.29
CA ALA A 62 2.64 -5.00 -14.67
C ALA A 62 3.34 -5.50 -13.41
N THR A 63 4.65 -5.32 -13.35
CA THR A 63 5.44 -5.58 -12.14
C THR A 63 5.80 -4.24 -11.51
N VAL A 64 5.35 -4.01 -10.28
CA VAL A 64 5.60 -2.79 -9.51
C VAL A 64 6.39 -3.13 -8.26
N THR A 65 7.41 -2.33 -7.97
CA THR A 65 8.28 -2.49 -6.81
C THR A 65 8.31 -1.22 -5.97
N ALA A 66 8.22 -1.37 -4.66
CA ALA A 66 8.36 -0.30 -3.68
C ALA A 66 9.36 -0.69 -2.59
N THR A 67 10.24 0.24 -2.21
CA THR A 67 11.15 0.06 -1.06
C THR A 67 10.49 0.63 0.19
N LEU A 68 10.21 -0.25 1.15
CA LEU A 68 9.63 0.11 2.44
C LEU A 68 10.71 0.13 3.52
N LYS A 69 10.48 0.92 4.57
CA LYS A 69 11.33 0.97 5.76
C LYS A 69 10.49 0.85 7.02
N ALA A 70 10.93 -0.02 7.92
CA ALA A 70 10.31 -0.20 9.23
C ALA A 70 10.44 1.07 10.06
N GLU A 71 9.33 1.51 10.63
CA GLU A 71 9.27 2.60 11.60
C GLU A 71 9.46 2.07 13.03
N SER A 72 9.55 2.98 13.98
CA SER A 72 9.54 2.61 15.40
C SER A 72 8.21 1.93 15.75
N PRO A 73 8.23 0.85 16.55
CA PRO A 73 7.01 0.24 17.04
C PRO A 73 6.11 1.24 17.78
N MET A 74 4.80 1.08 17.62
CA MET A 74 3.76 1.96 18.13
C MET A 74 2.69 1.19 18.90
N THR A 75 2.00 1.92 19.78
CA THR A 75 0.98 1.38 20.68
C THR A 75 -0.41 1.38 20.07
N LEU A 76 -0.66 2.29 19.12
CA LEU A 76 -1.91 2.42 18.39
C LEU A 76 -1.69 2.03 16.93
N PRO A 77 -2.68 1.39 16.30
CA PRO A 77 -2.61 1.12 14.88
C PRO A 77 -2.85 2.40 14.06
N ALA A 78 -2.15 2.51 12.95
CA ALA A 78 -2.40 3.46 11.87
C ALA A 78 -3.28 2.86 10.77
N LEU A 79 -3.18 1.54 10.50
CA LEU A 79 -3.97 0.87 9.44
C LEU A 79 -5.00 -0.12 9.98
N HIS A 80 -4.67 -0.88 11.02
CA HIS A 80 -5.64 -1.75 11.67
C HIS A 80 -6.73 -0.93 12.32
N LYS A 81 -7.93 -1.50 12.37
CA LYS A 81 -9.01 -0.91 13.17
C LYS A 81 -8.62 -0.95 14.63
N MET A 82 -8.83 0.15 15.32
CA MET A 82 -8.69 0.19 16.77
C MET A 82 -9.68 -0.78 17.42
N GLU A 83 -9.18 -1.59 18.34
CA GLU A 83 -10.01 -2.47 19.17
C GLU A 83 -10.79 -1.64 20.21
N GLN A 84 -11.97 -2.12 20.63
CA GLN A 84 -12.79 -1.42 21.63
C GLN A 84 -12.01 -1.11 22.91
N ALA A 85 -11.11 -2.01 23.34
CA ALA A 85 -10.26 -1.78 24.51
C ALA A 85 -9.29 -0.60 24.32
N GLN A 86 -8.76 -0.41 23.10
CA GLN A 86 -7.87 0.72 22.79
C GLN A 86 -8.65 2.04 22.69
N VAL A 87 -9.87 1.99 22.14
CA VAL A 87 -10.78 3.15 22.11
C VAL A 87 -11.13 3.55 23.55
N ALA A 88 -11.53 2.61 24.39
CA ALA A 88 -11.85 2.86 25.80
C ALA A 88 -10.64 3.40 26.58
N ASP A 89 -9.42 2.88 26.33
CA ASP A 89 -8.20 3.41 26.94
C ASP A 89 -7.94 4.87 26.52
N LEU A 90 -8.10 5.20 25.24
CA LEU A 90 -7.99 6.58 24.76
C LEU A 90 -9.05 7.50 25.37
N GLU A 91 -10.30 7.06 25.44
CA GLU A 91 -11.39 7.83 26.09
C GLU A 91 -11.10 8.07 27.56
N ASN A 92 -10.60 7.05 28.28
CA ASN A 92 -10.20 7.18 29.68
C ASN A 92 -9.05 8.17 29.87
N LYS A 93 -8.04 8.12 28.99
CA LYS A 93 -6.92 9.08 28.99
C LYS A 93 -7.38 10.49 28.67
N GLN A 94 -8.28 10.66 27.70
CA GLN A 94 -8.85 11.96 27.36
C GLN A 94 -9.68 12.53 28.51
N ALA A 95 -10.47 11.70 29.19
CA ALA A 95 -11.23 12.10 30.37
C ALA A 95 -10.30 12.46 31.55
N ALA A 96 -9.22 11.69 31.77
CA ALA A 96 -8.21 11.99 32.78
C ALA A 96 -7.47 13.31 32.49
N ALA A 97 -7.06 13.54 31.24
CA ALA A 97 -6.45 14.79 30.82
C ALA A 97 -7.40 15.98 31.03
N THR A 98 -8.69 15.82 30.70
CA THR A 98 -9.71 16.86 30.90
C THR A 98 -9.93 17.16 32.38
N ARG A 99 -9.99 16.14 33.24
CA ARG A 99 -10.10 16.30 34.70
C ARG A 99 -8.87 16.99 35.27
N ALA A 100 -7.67 16.58 34.86
CA ALA A 100 -6.42 17.19 35.29
C ALA A 100 -6.33 18.66 34.85
N ALA A 101 -6.67 18.97 33.59
CA ALA A 101 -6.72 20.33 33.07
C ALA A 101 -7.73 21.19 33.83
N GLY A 102 -8.97 20.71 33.99
CA GLY A 102 -10.01 21.42 34.76
C GLY A 102 -9.61 21.64 36.22
N ALA A 103 -8.93 20.66 36.83
CA ALA A 103 -8.41 20.81 38.18
C ALA A 103 -7.30 21.88 38.23
N MET A 104 -6.41 21.96 37.25
CA MET A 104 -5.31 22.95 37.21
C MET A 104 -5.75 24.35 36.74
N GLN A 105 -6.94 24.49 36.16
CA GLN A 105 -7.45 25.75 35.62
C GLN A 105 -7.36 26.95 36.59
N PRO A 106 -7.71 26.84 37.90
CA PRO A 106 -7.59 27.96 38.83
C PRO A 106 -6.14 28.44 38.99
N MET A 107 -5.20 27.50 39.16
CA MET A 107 -3.78 27.81 39.25
C MET A 107 -3.26 28.48 37.97
N MET A 108 -3.71 28.04 36.79
CA MET A 108 -3.37 28.70 35.52
C MET A 108 -3.92 30.13 35.45
N ASN A 109 -5.14 30.36 35.91
CA ASN A 109 -5.73 31.70 35.97
C ASN A 109 -4.96 32.62 36.92
N ASP A 110 -4.54 32.10 38.08
CA ASP A 110 -3.75 32.86 39.05
C ASP A 110 -2.38 33.25 38.47
N VAL A 111 -1.71 32.32 37.79
CA VAL A 111 -0.44 32.61 37.09
C VAL A 111 -0.64 33.63 35.97
N MET A 112 -1.71 33.55 35.18
CA MET A 112 -2.02 34.55 34.16
C MET A 112 -2.32 35.93 34.76
N ALA A 113 -2.96 36.00 35.93
CA ALA A 113 -3.17 37.26 36.65
C ALA A 113 -1.83 37.87 37.12
N LEU A 114 -0.87 37.05 37.55
CA LEU A 114 0.49 37.51 37.87
C LEU A 114 1.23 38.03 36.64
N MET A 115 1.10 37.35 35.50
CA MET A 115 1.66 37.82 34.22
C MET A 115 1.03 39.15 33.79
N ALA A 116 -0.30 39.30 33.91
CA ALA A 116 -0.98 40.56 33.60
C ALA A 116 -0.55 41.71 34.53
N LYS A 117 -0.21 41.39 35.79
CA LYS A 117 0.26 42.36 36.79
C LYS A 117 1.71 42.83 36.53
N CYS A 118 2.59 41.93 36.07
CA CYS A 118 4.00 42.24 35.85
C CYS A 118 4.35 42.57 34.39
N GLY A 119 3.48 42.28 33.43
CA GLY A 119 3.77 42.47 31.99
C GLY A 119 4.94 41.59 31.54
N GLU A 120 5.90 42.18 30.81
CA GLU A 120 7.12 41.52 30.34
C GLU A 120 8.33 41.71 31.29
N ASP A 121 8.13 42.27 32.49
CA ASP A 121 9.22 42.42 33.47
C ASP A 121 9.54 41.07 34.13
N GLU A 122 10.58 40.40 33.60
CA GLU A 122 11.06 39.11 34.09
C GLU A 122 11.39 39.11 35.59
N ALA A 123 11.96 40.20 36.13
CA ALA A 123 12.32 40.29 37.54
C ALA A 123 11.08 40.42 38.44
N CYS A 124 10.04 41.13 37.97
CA CYS A 124 8.74 41.17 38.63
C CYS A 124 8.07 39.79 38.61
N LEU A 125 8.07 39.13 37.46
CA LEU A 125 7.49 37.81 37.25
C LEU A 125 8.13 36.74 38.13
N GLU A 126 9.46 36.63 38.12
CA GLU A 126 10.18 35.67 38.96
C GLU A 126 9.87 35.85 40.45
N ARG A 127 9.84 37.11 40.92
CA ARG A 127 9.54 37.41 42.32
C ARG A 127 8.11 37.06 42.70
N GLU A 128 7.12 37.42 41.88
CA GLU A 128 5.71 37.19 42.18
C GLU A 128 5.33 35.71 42.04
N VAL A 129 5.88 34.99 41.06
CA VAL A 129 5.72 33.54 40.91
C VAL A 129 6.38 32.80 42.08
N ALA A 130 7.57 33.22 42.52
CA ALA A 130 8.22 32.64 43.70
C ALA A 130 7.41 32.91 44.99
N ALA A 131 6.89 34.12 45.17
CA ALA A 131 6.02 34.46 46.30
C ALA A 131 4.72 33.65 46.30
N TYR A 132 4.09 33.50 45.13
CA TYR A 132 2.90 32.66 44.94
C TYR A 132 3.21 31.19 45.26
N GLY A 133 4.35 30.67 44.77
CA GLY A 133 4.79 29.30 45.02
C GLY A 133 5.05 29.00 46.51
N MET A 134 5.63 29.94 47.24
CA MET A 134 5.85 29.80 48.69
C MET A 134 4.54 29.93 49.49
N GLY A 135 3.74 30.97 49.19
CA GLY A 135 2.50 31.28 49.89
C GLY A 135 1.39 30.23 49.70
N ASN A 136 1.37 29.55 48.55
CA ASN A 136 0.37 28.54 48.23
C ASN A 136 0.95 27.11 48.20
N SER A 137 2.16 26.90 48.71
CA SER A 137 2.90 25.63 48.61
C SER A 137 2.10 24.39 49.04
N GLU A 138 1.29 24.48 50.09
CA GLU A 138 0.45 23.38 50.57
C GLU A 138 -0.69 23.06 49.59
N GLU A 139 -1.36 24.09 49.06
CA GLU A 139 -2.40 23.95 48.06
C GLU A 139 -1.85 23.40 46.74
N ILE A 140 -0.70 23.91 46.29
CA ILE A 140 0.03 23.41 45.12
C ILE A 140 0.35 21.92 45.27
N ASN A 141 0.87 21.51 46.42
CA ASN A 141 1.20 20.10 46.69
C ASN A 141 -0.05 19.22 46.78
N LYS A 142 -1.13 19.72 47.42
CA LYS A 142 -2.42 19.02 47.47
C LYS A 142 -2.98 18.84 46.06
N LYS A 143 -2.89 19.87 45.22
CA LYS A 143 -3.36 19.83 43.85
C LYS A 143 -2.56 18.86 42.99
N ARG A 144 -1.23 18.90 43.11
CA ARG A 144 -0.32 17.93 42.47
C ARG A 144 -0.67 16.50 42.84
N LYS A 145 -0.92 16.22 44.13
CA LYS A 145 -1.35 14.88 44.59
C LYS A 145 -2.74 14.50 44.06
N GLN A 146 -3.66 15.46 43.94
CA GLN A 146 -5.01 15.23 43.40
C GLN A 146 -4.97 14.82 41.93
N VAL A 147 -4.12 15.47 41.11
CA VAL A 147 -4.05 15.19 39.66
C VAL A 147 -3.01 14.13 39.29
N ALA A 148 -2.14 13.72 40.21
CA ALA A 148 -1.15 12.66 40.02
C ALA A 148 -1.70 11.37 39.39
N PRO A 149 -2.84 10.80 39.84
CA PRO A 149 -3.39 9.59 39.21
C PRO A 149 -3.87 9.83 37.77
N ASP A 150 -4.46 10.98 37.48
CA ASP A 150 -4.89 11.32 36.11
C ASP A 150 -3.68 11.50 35.18
N PHE A 151 -2.61 12.15 35.66
CA PHE A 151 -1.35 12.23 34.90
C PHE A 151 -0.68 10.88 34.72
N ALA A 152 -0.69 10.01 35.73
CA ALA A 152 -0.15 8.67 35.62
C ALA A 152 -0.93 7.84 34.58
N ALA A 153 -2.26 7.96 34.55
CA ALA A 153 -3.11 7.31 33.55
C ALA A 153 -2.81 7.81 32.12
N VAL A 154 -2.62 9.12 31.94
CA VAL A 154 -2.24 9.71 30.64
C VAL A 154 -0.84 9.29 30.21
N ALA A 155 0.11 9.21 31.14
CA ALA A 155 1.50 8.85 30.87
C ALA A 155 1.68 7.35 30.58
N GLN A 156 0.72 6.51 30.95
CA GLN A 156 0.80 5.07 30.73
C GLN A 156 0.75 4.74 29.23
N GLN A 157 1.88 4.29 28.68
CA GLN A 157 1.93 3.80 27.30
C GLN A 157 1.46 2.35 27.23
N GLY A 158 0.64 2.04 26.22
CA GLY A 158 0.28 0.67 25.90
C GLY A 158 1.49 -0.13 25.39
N PRO A 159 1.35 -1.45 25.16
CA PRO A 159 2.42 -2.23 24.56
C PRO A 159 2.71 -1.76 23.12
N ASN A 160 3.98 -1.73 22.76
CA ASN A 160 4.44 -1.49 21.38
C ASN A 160 4.11 -2.71 20.50
N ARG A 161 2.85 -2.76 20.05
CA ARG A 161 2.22 -3.89 19.37
C ARG A 161 2.30 -3.78 17.86
N TYR A 162 2.22 -2.56 17.33
CA TYR A 162 2.14 -2.31 15.89
C TYR A 162 3.47 -1.81 15.35
N GLN A 163 3.77 -2.12 14.09
CA GLN A 163 4.90 -1.53 13.38
C GLN A 163 4.51 -1.16 11.95
N MET A 164 4.65 0.11 11.63
CA MET A 164 4.47 0.62 10.27
C MET A 164 5.71 0.40 9.41
N TRP A 165 5.46 0.19 8.12
CA TRP A 165 6.44 0.13 7.05
C TRP A 165 6.02 1.08 5.95
N SER A 166 6.78 2.15 5.78
CA SER A 166 6.45 3.23 4.86
C SER A 166 7.39 3.28 3.67
N ALA A 167 6.87 3.65 2.51
CA ALA A 167 7.66 3.83 1.31
C ALA A 167 8.74 4.91 1.51
N THR A 168 9.96 4.61 1.06
CA THR A 168 11.14 5.49 1.22
C THR A 168 11.61 6.12 -0.09
N GLY A 169 10.94 5.82 -1.19
CA GLY A 169 11.25 6.38 -2.49
C GLY A 169 10.10 6.16 -3.45
N ARG A 170 10.34 6.50 -4.72
CA ARG A 170 9.40 6.20 -5.79
C ARG A 170 9.25 4.70 -5.98
N GLN A 171 8.05 4.28 -6.33
CA GLN A 171 7.85 2.97 -6.95
C GLN A 171 8.44 2.94 -8.36
N THR A 172 8.90 1.76 -8.78
CA THR A 172 9.41 1.50 -10.13
C THR A 172 8.79 0.23 -10.66
N GLY A 173 8.86 0.02 -11.98
CA GLY A 173 8.28 -1.19 -12.54
C GLY A 173 8.33 -1.24 -14.06
N PHE A 174 7.87 -2.36 -14.58
CA PHE A 174 7.76 -2.63 -16.00
C PHE A 174 6.37 -3.15 -16.31
N TYR A 175 5.94 -2.98 -17.56
CA TYR A 175 4.69 -3.51 -18.05
C TYR A 175 4.87 -4.18 -19.41
N GLU A 176 3.93 -5.05 -19.71
CA GLU A 176 3.75 -5.70 -21.01
C GLU A 176 2.26 -5.75 -21.32
N ILE A 177 1.90 -5.40 -22.56
CA ILE A 177 0.55 -5.42 -23.11
C ILE A 177 0.62 -6.27 -24.37
N ALA A 178 -0.20 -7.31 -24.40
CA ALA A 178 -0.40 -8.17 -25.55
C ALA A 178 -1.90 -8.44 -25.67
N GLU A 179 -2.56 -7.72 -26.58
CA GLU A 179 -3.98 -7.87 -26.84
C GLU A 179 -4.22 -8.14 -28.31
N LYS A 180 -5.18 -9.00 -28.57
CA LYS A 180 -5.63 -9.31 -29.90
C LYS A 180 -7.14 -9.37 -29.92
N PHE A 181 -7.72 -8.62 -30.83
CA PHE A 181 -9.15 -8.62 -31.11
C PHE A 181 -9.34 -8.97 -32.57
N LYS A 182 -10.37 -9.75 -32.85
CA LYS A 182 -10.80 -10.06 -34.20
C LYS A 182 -12.30 -9.91 -34.29
N TYR A 183 -12.71 -9.05 -35.21
CA TYR A 183 -14.07 -8.74 -35.54
C TYR A 183 -14.37 -9.31 -36.91
N VAL A 184 -15.55 -9.90 -37.05
CA VAL A 184 -16.09 -10.37 -38.31
C VAL A 184 -17.49 -9.78 -38.41
N ASP A 185 -17.70 -8.88 -39.36
CA ASP A 185 -18.93 -8.12 -39.58
C ASP A 185 -19.60 -8.57 -40.90
N ALA A 186 -20.92 -8.70 -40.90
CA ALA A 186 -21.71 -8.96 -42.10
C ALA A 186 -22.20 -7.70 -42.83
N ASP A 187 -21.45 -6.59 -42.75
CA ASP A 187 -21.80 -5.33 -43.40
C ASP A 187 -22.10 -5.48 -44.91
N PRO A 188 -23.19 -4.89 -45.42
CA PRO A 188 -23.51 -4.83 -46.85
C PRO A 188 -22.42 -4.26 -47.78
N ILE A 189 -21.42 -3.54 -47.28
CA ILE A 189 -20.27 -3.10 -48.09
C ILE A 189 -19.32 -4.27 -48.41
N CYS A 190 -19.41 -5.34 -47.63
CA CYS A 190 -18.60 -6.55 -47.74
C CYS A 190 -19.29 -7.65 -48.58
N VAL A 191 -20.57 -7.48 -48.96
CA VAL A 191 -21.37 -8.45 -49.73
C VAL A 191 -21.18 -8.40 -51.26
N GLU A 192 -20.14 -7.76 -51.77
CA GLU A 192 -19.80 -7.84 -53.22
C GLU A 192 -18.69 -8.86 -53.53
N ARG A 193 -18.10 -9.54 -52.53
CA ARG A 193 -17.00 -10.52 -52.70
C ARG A 193 -17.44 -11.97 -52.44
N PRO A 194 -16.80 -13.05 -52.90
CA PRO A 194 -17.26 -14.41 -52.53
C PRO A 194 -16.88 -14.78 -51.07
N GLY A 195 -17.84 -15.11 -50.17
CA GLY A 195 -17.58 -15.54 -48.78
C GLY A 195 -17.83 -14.49 -47.66
N GLN A 196 -18.86 -13.67 -47.85
CA GLN A 196 -19.04 -12.25 -47.48
C GLN A 196 -19.14 -11.87 -46.00
N ARG A 197 -18.01 -11.68 -45.33
CA ARG A 197 -17.92 -10.90 -44.09
C ARG A 197 -16.61 -10.12 -44.09
N CYS A 198 -16.63 -8.86 -43.66
CA CYS A 198 -15.40 -8.14 -43.40
C CYS A 198 -14.78 -8.62 -42.10
N THR A 199 -13.45 -8.74 -42.08
CA THR A 199 -12.64 -9.07 -40.92
C THR A 199 -11.75 -7.90 -40.55
N THR A 200 -11.90 -7.41 -39.32
CA THR A 200 -10.96 -6.47 -38.71
C THR A 200 -10.18 -7.17 -37.61
N THR A 201 -8.85 -7.10 -37.66
CA THR A 201 -7.97 -7.52 -36.58
C THR A 201 -7.35 -6.28 -35.96
N VAL A 202 -7.41 -6.20 -34.63
CA VAL A 202 -6.74 -5.16 -33.84
C VAL A 202 -5.74 -5.85 -32.93
N GLU A 203 -4.47 -5.53 -33.09
CA GLU A 203 -3.39 -6.01 -32.21
C GLU A 203 -2.85 -4.83 -31.41
N ARG A 204 -2.77 -4.98 -30.09
CA ARG A 204 -2.20 -3.97 -29.19
C ARG A 204 -0.98 -4.57 -28.52
N THR A 205 0.16 -3.95 -28.77
CA THR A 205 1.44 -4.39 -28.21
C THR A 205 2.15 -3.23 -27.53
N GLY A 206 2.52 -3.39 -26.28
CA GLY A 206 3.24 -2.37 -25.53
C GLY A 206 4.17 -3.02 -24.52
N LYS A 207 5.36 -2.46 -24.32
CA LYS A 207 6.25 -2.87 -23.25
C LYS A 207 7.17 -1.74 -22.85
N GLY A 208 7.53 -1.68 -21.58
CA GLY A 208 8.49 -0.67 -21.13
C GLY A 208 8.46 -0.46 -19.63
N GLN A 209 9.13 0.60 -19.19
CA GLN A 209 9.06 1.05 -17.81
C GLN A 209 7.73 1.74 -17.55
N ILE A 210 7.15 1.49 -16.36
CA ILE A 210 5.97 2.22 -15.91
C ILE A 210 6.34 3.71 -15.80
N PRO A 211 5.62 4.62 -16.48
CA PRO A 211 5.94 6.03 -16.46
C PRO A 211 5.86 6.64 -15.05
N LEU A 212 6.72 7.62 -14.80
CA LEU A 212 6.65 8.42 -13.60
C LEU A 212 5.56 9.51 -13.73
N PRO A 213 5.01 9.99 -12.61
CA PRO A 213 4.14 11.17 -12.62
C PRO A 213 4.80 12.36 -13.35
N PRO A 214 4.05 13.20 -14.07
CA PRO A 214 4.62 14.24 -14.94
C PRO A 214 5.50 15.26 -14.22
N ASP A 215 5.23 15.50 -12.93
CA ASP A 215 5.98 16.40 -12.06
C ASP A 215 7.24 15.73 -11.46
N MET A 216 7.49 14.44 -11.72
CA MET A 216 8.58 13.66 -11.13
C MET A 216 9.70 13.39 -12.13
N LYS A 217 10.92 13.78 -11.76
CA LYS A 217 12.12 13.46 -12.54
C LYS A 217 12.68 12.09 -12.15
N PRO A 218 13.37 11.38 -13.06
CA PRO A 218 14.07 10.13 -12.74
C PRO A 218 15.17 10.26 -11.67
N THR A 219 15.57 11.47 -11.29
CA THR A 219 16.53 11.72 -10.20
C THR A 219 15.84 12.00 -8.86
N ASP A 220 14.53 12.20 -8.84
CA ASP A 220 13.81 12.55 -7.63
C ASP A 220 13.75 11.36 -6.66
N LYS A 221 13.99 11.68 -5.39
CA LYS A 221 13.92 10.73 -4.26
C LYS A 221 12.61 10.85 -3.47
N ARG A 222 11.71 11.75 -3.87
CA ARG A 222 10.42 11.92 -3.22
C ARG A 222 9.58 10.65 -3.38
N VAL A 223 8.81 10.34 -2.35
CA VAL A 223 7.93 9.16 -2.34
C VAL A 223 6.86 9.34 -3.42
N ALA A 224 6.64 8.28 -4.20
CA ALA A 224 5.62 8.22 -5.24
C ALA A 224 4.87 6.91 -5.06
N GLY A 225 3.55 6.99 -4.83
CA GLY A 225 2.70 5.85 -4.52
C GLY A 225 2.30 5.81 -3.03
N ALA A 226 1.25 5.03 -2.74
CA ALA A 226 0.65 4.92 -1.41
C ALA A 226 0.98 3.59 -0.71
N SER A 227 2.04 2.90 -1.13
CA SER A 227 2.35 1.59 -0.54
C SER A 227 2.82 1.73 0.90
N MET A 228 2.15 1.00 1.77
CA MET A 228 2.43 0.93 3.19
C MET A 228 1.99 -0.42 3.73
N LEU A 229 2.59 -0.81 4.85
CA LEU A 229 2.21 -2.02 5.57
C LEU A 229 2.22 -1.74 7.07
N GLU A 230 1.29 -2.35 7.78
CA GLU A 230 1.31 -2.39 9.24
C GLU A 230 1.34 -3.84 9.71
N VAL A 231 2.24 -4.15 10.64
CA VAL A 231 2.24 -5.40 11.40
C VAL A 231 1.50 -5.21 12.70
N ASP A 232 0.60 -6.13 13.03
CA ASP A 232 0.09 -6.34 14.37
C ASP A 232 0.70 -7.61 14.97
N SER A 233 1.67 -7.42 15.87
CA SER A 233 2.42 -8.54 16.46
C SER A 233 1.64 -9.38 17.47
N LEU A 234 0.56 -8.84 18.04
CA LEU A 234 -0.28 -9.57 18.99
C LEU A 234 -1.45 -10.22 18.26
N GLY A 235 -2.08 -9.49 17.34
CA GLY A 235 -3.15 -10.01 16.48
C GLY A 235 -2.68 -11.00 15.42
N LYS A 236 -1.35 -11.10 15.19
CA LYS A 236 -0.73 -12.00 14.20
C LYS A 236 -1.27 -11.74 12.80
N THR A 237 -1.41 -10.47 12.46
CA THR A 237 -1.89 -10.01 11.14
C THR A 237 -1.00 -8.92 10.61
N MET A 238 -1.02 -8.75 9.30
CA MET A 238 -0.53 -7.54 8.65
C MET A 238 -1.58 -6.98 7.73
N ILE A 239 -1.64 -5.66 7.64
CA ILE A 239 -2.40 -4.95 6.63
C ILE A 239 -1.42 -4.42 5.60
N LEU A 240 -1.68 -4.69 4.33
CA LEU A 240 -0.80 -4.36 3.23
C LEU A 240 -1.55 -3.54 2.18
N GLN A 241 -1.05 -2.34 1.88
CA GLN A 241 -1.48 -1.54 0.75
C GLN A 241 -0.47 -1.71 -0.38
N LEU A 242 -0.90 -2.39 -1.45
CA LEU A 242 -0.05 -2.75 -2.57
C LEU A 242 0.23 -1.54 -3.48
N PRO A 243 1.45 -1.39 -4.02
CA PRO A 243 1.75 -0.39 -5.04
C PRO A 243 1.07 -0.76 -6.36
N VAL A 244 0.62 0.23 -7.13
CA VAL A 244 -0.10 0.07 -8.42
C VAL A 244 0.53 0.92 -9.50
N PRO A 245 0.45 0.58 -10.79
CA PRO A 245 0.86 1.50 -11.85
C PRO A 245 0.14 2.85 -11.73
N MET A 246 0.88 3.95 -11.55
CA MET A 246 0.29 5.28 -11.29
C MET A 246 -0.07 6.06 -12.56
N MET A 247 0.43 5.63 -13.70
CA MET A 247 0.32 6.34 -14.98
C MET A 247 -0.20 5.41 -16.06
N VAL A 248 -0.85 5.99 -17.07
CA VAL A 248 -1.24 5.28 -18.29
C VAL A 248 -0.01 4.70 -19.01
N LEU A 249 -0.21 3.53 -19.60
CA LEU A 249 0.82 2.72 -20.25
C LEU A 249 0.72 2.92 -21.77
N ALA A 250 1.86 3.09 -22.43
CA ALA A 250 1.90 3.29 -23.87
C ALA A 250 1.84 1.96 -24.63
N PHE A 251 1.18 1.94 -25.78
CA PHE A 251 1.16 0.78 -26.67
C PHE A 251 1.04 1.22 -28.13
N ASP A 252 1.46 0.36 -29.03
CA ASP A 252 1.20 0.47 -30.46
C ASP A 252 -0.07 -0.35 -30.77
N GLU A 253 -1.06 0.27 -31.41
CA GLU A 253 -2.27 -0.37 -31.92
C GLU A 253 -2.15 -0.55 -33.43
N GLN A 254 -2.17 -1.80 -33.90
CA GLN A 254 -2.19 -2.15 -35.31
C GLN A 254 -3.59 -2.60 -35.72
N ILE A 255 -4.16 -1.94 -36.72
CA ILE A 255 -5.46 -2.28 -37.30
C ILE A 255 -5.24 -2.82 -38.71
N ILE A 256 -5.77 -4.03 -38.95
CA ILE A 256 -5.76 -4.71 -40.26
C ILE A 256 -7.20 -5.12 -40.58
N SER A 257 -7.78 -4.51 -41.60
CA SER A 257 -9.16 -4.66 -42.01
C SER A 257 -9.25 -4.79 -43.53
N ASP A 258 -10.15 -5.64 -43.98
CA ASP A 258 -10.58 -5.75 -45.38
C ASP A 258 -11.80 -4.87 -45.70
N ASP A 259 -12.41 -4.27 -44.68
CA ASP A 259 -13.44 -3.23 -44.79
C ASP A 259 -12.84 -1.95 -45.41
N PRO A 260 -13.39 -1.46 -46.53
CA PRO A 260 -12.89 -0.26 -47.21
C PRO A 260 -13.03 1.03 -46.40
N GLU A 261 -13.91 1.10 -45.40
CA GLU A 261 -14.08 2.28 -44.55
C GLU A 261 -13.08 2.31 -43.38
N THR A 262 -12.54 1.15 -42.99
CA THR A 262 -11.58 1.06 -41.89
C THR A 262 -10.17 1.47 -42.34
N LYS A 263 -9.61 2.48 -41.68
CA LYS A 263 -8.23 2.91 -41.91
C LYS A 263 -7.24 1.92 -41.29
N ASN A 264 -6.50 1.24 -42.15
CA ASN A 264 -5.39 0.38 -41.76
C ASN A 264 -4.15 1.18 -41.32
N GLY A 265 -3.39 0.62 -40.38
CA GLY A 265 -2.12 1.20 -39.96
C GLY A 265 -1.78 0.93 -38.50
N THR A 266 -0.72 1.58 -38.04
CA THR A 266 -0.26 1.52 -36.66
C THR A 266 -0.30 2.90 -36.03
N GLU A 267 -0.90 3.01 -34.84
CA GLU A 267 -1.00 4.25 -34.07
C GLU A 267 -0.48 4.06 -32.65
N LYS A 268 0.15 5.09 -32.09
CA LYS A 268 0.58 5.11 -30.69
C LYS A 268 -0.58 5.56 -29.81
N LYS A 269 -0.93 4.75 -28.81
CA LYS A 269 -2.01 5.01 -27.86
C LYS A 269 -1.56 4.77 -26.42
N GLN A 270 -2.44 5.11 -25.48
CA GLN A 270 -2.22 4.96 -24.05
C GLN A 270 -3.43 4.31 -23.40
N ILE A 271 -3.19 3.43 -22.42
CA ILE A 271 -4.24 2.73 -21.69
C ILE A 271 -3.95 2.74 -20.19
N GLY A 272 -4.98 2.94 -19.37
CA GLY A 272 -4.85 2.72 -17.94
C GLY A 272 -4.68 1.22 -17.66
N PHE A 273 -3.83 0.87 -16.69
CA PHE A 273 -3.96 -0.47 -16.12
C PHE A 273 -5.34 -0.56 -15.44
N PRO A 274 -6.10 -1.68 -15.56
CA PRO A 274 -7.49 -1.73 -15.11
C PRO A 274 -7.72 -1.08 -13.74
N ASP A 275 -8.56 -0.05 -13.72
CA ASP A 275 -8.97 0.65 -12.50
C ASP A 275 -9.86 -0.28 -11.68
N TYR A 276 -9.24 -1.09 -10.82
CA TYR A 276 -9.98 -1.84 -9.85
C TYR A 276 -10.09 -1.03 -8.56
N LYS A 277 -11.32 -0.62 -8.23
CA LYS A 277 -11.65 0.10 -6.99
C LYS A 277 -11.17 -0.63 -5.72
N ASP A 278 -10.93 -1.94 -5.80
CA ASP A 278 -10.42 -2.69 -4.66
C ASP A 278 -8.92 -3.06 -4.74
N VAL A 279 -8.17 -2.75 -5.82
CA VAL A 279 -6.70 -2.95 -5.82
C VAL A 279 -6.06 -1.95 -4.85
N THR A 280 -6.66 -0.77 -4.67
CA THR A 280 -6.20 0.21 -3.70
C THR A 280 -6.65 -0.09 -2.27
N LYS A 281 -7.54 -1.08 -2.06
CA LYS A 281 -7.96 -1.46 -0.71
C LYS A 281 -6.83 -2.23 -0.03
N PRO A 282 -6.53 -1.92 1.24
CA PRO A 282 -5.56 -2.71 1.99
C PRO A 282 -6.04 -4.15 2.17
N ILE A 283 -5.13 -5.10 1.95
CA ILE A 283 -5.38 -6.53 2.19
C ILE A 283 -4.92 -6.91 3.59
N THR A 284 -5.72 -7.72 4.28
CA THR A 284 -5.34 -8.27 5.59
C THR A 284 -4.80 -9.68 5.39
N VAL A 285 -3.58 -9.92 5.85
CA VAL A 285 -2.88 -11.20 5.69
C VAL A 285 -2.52 -11.76 7.07
N PRO A 286 -2.83 -13.04 7.36
CA PRO A 286 -2.34 -13.70 8.56
C PRO A 286 -0.82 -13.75 8.59
N LEU A 287 -0.23 -13.38 9.71
CA LEU A 287 1.20 -13.37 9.93
C LEU A 287 1.60 -14.58 10.79
N THR A 288 2.26 -15.55 10.16
CA THR A 288 2.88 -16.69 10.85
C THR A 288 4.38 -16.66 10.65
N GLY A 289 5.16 -16.42 11.69
CA GLY A 289 6.60 -16.34 11.54
C GLY A 289 7.08 -14.99 10.98
N SER A 290 8.24 -14.98 10.34
CA SER A 290 8.88 -13.74 9.85
C SER A 290 8.03 -13.07 8.78
N LEU A 291 7.93 -11.74 8.85
CA LEU A 291 7.36 -10.90 7.78
C LEU A 291 8.22 -10.96 6.51
N ILE A 292 9.54 -10.92 6.68
CA ILE A 292 10.49 -10.99 5.57
C ILE A 292 10.44 -12.40 4.96
N GLY A 293 10.30 -12.44 3.63
CA GLY A 293 10.14 -13.66 2.84
C GLY A 293 8.68 -14.04 2.60
N LYS A 294 7.71 -13.30 3.13
CA LYS A 294 6.28 -13.54 2.88
C LYS A 294 5.90 -13.19 1.45
N SER A 295 4.95 -13.95 0.93
CA SER A 295 4.32 -13.72 -0.36
C SER A 295 2.86 -14.12 -0.30
N GLY A 296 2.10 -13.67 -1.27
CA GLY A 296 0.70 -14.03 -1.41
C GLY A 296 0.23 -13.90 -2.84
N ARG A 297 -0.96 -14.46 -3.08
CA ARG A 297 -1.63 -14.42 -4.36
C ARG A 297 -3.11 -14.18 -4.14
N GLU A 298 -3.67 -13.28 -4.93
CA GLU A 298 -5.09 -12.98 -4.97
C GLU A 298 -5.58 -13.03 -6.42
N ILE A 299 -6.81 -13.49 -6.62
CA ILE A 299 -7.47 -13.44 -7.92
C ILE A 299 -8.73 -12.63 -7.73
N VAL A 300 -8.92 -11.65 -8.61
CA VAL A 300 -10.06 -10.77 -8.62
C VAL A 300 -10.76 -10.90 -9.97
N GLN A 301 -12.08 -11.04 -9.94
CA GLN A 301 -12.90 -10.95 -11.14
C GLN A 301 -13.14 -9.48 -11.49
N ILE A 302 -12.68 -9.06 -12.66
CA ILE A 302 -12.86 -7.72 -13.20
C ILE A 302 -14.00 -7.77 -14.20
N LYS A 303 -14.99 -6.91 -14.01
CA LYS A 303 -16.02 -6.69 -15.02
C LYS A 303 -15.49 -5.75 -16.09
N GLY A 304 -15.68 -6.12 -17.34
CA GLY A 304 -15.31 -5.30 -18.49
C GLY A 304 -16.10 -3.99 -18.54
N ALA A 305 -15.58 -3.03 -19.31
CA ALA A 305 -16.22 -1.74 -19.49
C ALA A 305 -17.41 -1.83 -20.48
N SER A 306 -18.57 -2.29 -20.04
CA SER A 306 -19.89 -1.64 -20.28
C SER A 306 -21.07 -2.59 -20.02
N ASN A 307 -22.17 -1.99 -19.55
CA ASN A 307 -23.50 -2.60 -19.45
C ASN A 307 -24.32 -2.40 -20.75
N ASN A 308 -23.69 -2.12 -21.90
CA ASN A 308 -24.43 -1.85 -23.14
C ASN A 308 -24.54 -3.11 -24.00
N THR A 309 -25.62 -3.86 -23.80
CA THR A 309 -25.90 -5.10 -24.55
C THR A 309 -26.17 -4.88 -26.04
N ARG A 310 -26.38 -3.63 -26.50
CA ARG A 310 -26.82 -3.30 -27.87
C ARG A 310 -25.72 -2.90 -28.85
N THR A 311 -24.53 -2.53 -28.39
CA THR A 311 -23.39 -2.23 -29.26
C THR A 311 -22.34 -3.31 -29.08
N LEU A 312 -21.89 -3.91 -30.18
CA LEU A 312 -20.62 -4.64 -30.23
C LEU A 312 -19.48 -3.62 -30.16
N ASP A 313 -19.45 -2.83 -29.09
CA ASP A 313 -18.32 -1.97 -28.79
C ASP A 313 -17.11 -2.90 -28.59
N PRO A 314 -15.98 -2.62 -29.26
CA PRO A 314 -14.77 -3.45 -29.22
C PRO A 314 -14.25 -3.74 -27.80
N THR A 315 -14.71 -3.01 -26.78
CA THR A 315 -14.34 -3.17 -25.37
C THR A 315 -15.44 -3.77 -24.47
N ALA A 316 -16.63 -4.07 -25.02
CA ALA A 316 -17.84 -4.43 -24.27
C ALA A 316 -17.96 -5.91 -23.82
N GLY A 317 -16.86 -6.66 -23.80
CA GLY A 317 -16.83 -8.08 -23.40
C GLY A 317 -15.65 -8.47 -22.51
N GLU A 318 -14.85 -7.49 -22.06
CA GLU A 318 -13.60 -7.74 -21.34
C GLU A 318 -13.83 -8.13 -19.87
N ASP A 319 -14.77 -9.03 -19.57
CA ASP A 319 -14.76 -9.69 -18.27
C ASP A 319 -13.48 -10.53 -18.18
N GLY A 320 -12.76 -10.41 -17.07
CA GLY A 320 -11.45 -11.02 -16.95
C GLY A 320 -11.03 -11.25 -15.51
N GLU A 321 -9.86 -11.84 -15.37
CA GLU A 321 -9.25 -12.11 -14.08
C GLU A 321 -8.03 -11.22 -13.91
N LEU A 322 -7.98 -10.50 -12.80
CA LEU A 322 -6.77 -9.85 -12.32
C LEU A 322 -6.12 -10.76 -11.28
N VAL A 323 -4.98 -11.34 -11.64
CA VAL A 323 -4.13 -12.11 -10.73
C VAL A 323 -3.09 -11.17 -10.14
N ILE A 324 -3.08 -11.08 -8.81
CA ILE A 324 -2.15 -10.25 -8.05
C ILE A 324 -1.22 -11.18 -7.30
N ARG A 325 0.08 -11.07 -7.53
CA ARG A 325 1.12 -11.82 -6.80
C ARG A 325 2.01 -10.83 -6.11
N TRP A 326 2.20 -10.94 -4.81
CA TRP A 326 3.07 -10.03 -4.06
C TRP A 326 4.12 -10.81 -3.29
N SER A 327 5.29 -10.18 -3.08
CA SER A 327 6.35 -10.71 -2.23
C SER A 327 7.05 -9.59 -1.49
N PHE A 328 7.41 -9.87 -0.23
CA PHE A 328 8.08 -8.94 0.66
C PHE A 328 9.42 -9.54 1.09
N LYS A 329 10.52 -8.95 0.62
CA LYS A 329 11.88 -9.48 0.79
C LYS A 329 12.77 -8.46 1.49
N ALA A 330 13.86 -8.94 2.11
CA ALA A 330 14.89 -8.04 2.62
C ALA A 330 15.44 -7.18 1.48
N GLY A 331 15.62 -5.89 1.76
CA GLY A 331 16.14 -4.90 0.81
C GLY A 331 17.61 -4.57 1.02
#